data_AF-T1DJ42-F1
#
_entry.id   AF-T1DJ42-F1
#
_cell.length_a   1.000
_cell.length_b   1.000
_cell.length_c   1.000
_cell.angle_alpha   90.00
_cell.angle_beta   90.00
_cell.angle_gamma   90.00
#
_symmetry.space_group_name_H-M   'P 1'
#
loop_
_entity.id
_entity.type
_entity.pdbx_description
1 polymer ?
#
loop_
_entity_poly.entity_id
_entity_poly.type
_entity_poly.pdbx_seq_one_letter_code
_entity_poly.pdbx_strand_id
1 'polypeptide(L)'
;MMMAAVASPAERAVLEEEFKWLLREEVHSVLRQLQEILKEASHRFNLPASSSEGPVKQENFILGSSNVDQVKGVLTLQGDALCQADINLKMPRNNQLVHFAFRDDKQWKLQQIQDARNHVNQAVYLLTNRSANYQFKTGCEVLKLMDAVMLQLTRARNRLTTPATLSLPEIASSGLTKMFTPALPGDILINFYINLNKLCLTVYQLHPLQPSSTKNFRPAGGSILHNPGAMFEYGNQRYEVSHVHKVESVVPWLNDALVFFTVSLQLCQQLKDKIAVFSGYWNYRPY
;
A
#
# COMPACT_ATOMS: atom_id res chain seq x y z
N MET A 1 -32.83 25.48 -10.10
CA MET A 1 -31.74 26.05 -9.26
C MET A 1 -31.60 27.52 -9.60
N MET A 2 -32.20 28.38 -8.78
CA MET A 2 -32.52 29.79 -9.07
C MET A 2 -32.38 30.64 -7.80
N MET A 3 -31.59 30.20 -6.81
CA MET A 3 -31.67 30.74 -5.44
C MET A 3 -30.77 31.95 -5.15
N ALA A 4 -29.61 32.09 -5.79
CA ALA A 4 -28.70 33.22 -5.50
C ALA A 4 -29.14 34.57 -6.11
N ALA A 5 -29.90 34.54 -7.21
CA ALA A 5 -30.45 35.74 -7.84
C ALA A 5 -31.67 36.31 -7.09
N VAL A 6 -32.26 35.55 -6.17
CA VAL A 6 -33.48 35.90 -5.40
C VAL A 6 -33.16 36.21 -3.93
N ALA A 7 -31.93 35.94 -3.47
CA ALA A 7 -31.51 36.22 -2.10
C ALA A 7 -31.44 37.73 -1.84
N SER A 8 -32.18 38.17 -0.82
CA SER A 8 -32.18 39.54 -0.30
C SER A 8 -30.78 39.98 0.15
N PRO A 9 -30.51 41.31 0.20
CA PRO A 9 -29.24 41.82 0.70
C PRO A 9 -28.89 41.34 2.11
N ALA A 10 -29.90 41.13 2.97
CA ALA A 10 -29.73 40.57 4.32
C ALA A 10 -29.29 39.10 4.28
N GLU A 11 -29.92 38.28 3.44
CA GLU A 11 -29.52 36.87 3.25
C GLU A 11 -28.11 36.75 2.69
N ARG A 12 -27.70 37.66 1.80
CA ARG A 12 -26.31 37.73 1.30
C ARG A 12 -25.33 38.07 2.42
N ALA A 13 -25.62 39.05 3.28
CA ALA A 13 -24.74 39.40 4.38
C ALA A 13 -24.54 38.23 5.37
N VAL A 14 -25.63 37.53 5.72
CA VAL A 14 -25.60 36.35 6.59
C VAL A 14 -24.78 35.22 5.94
N LEU A 15 -25.00 34.92 4.66
CA LEU A 15 -24.24 33.88 3.95
C LEU A 15 -22.74 34.19 3.86
N GLU A 16 -22.36 35.47 3.75
CA GLU A 16 -20.97 35.88 3.74
C GLU A 16 -20.31 35.72 5.13
N GLU A 17 -21.03 36.01 6.21
CA GLU A 17 -20.58 35.76 7.58
C GLU A 17 -20.45 34.26 7.87
N GLU A 18 -21.43 33.45 7.46
CA GLU A 18 -21.39 31.98 7.55
C GLU A 18 -20.19 31.41 6.78
N PHE A 19 -19.90 31.92 5.58
CA PHE A 19 -18.73 31.48 4.82
C PHE A 19 -17.40 31.87 5.49
N LYS A 20 -17.33 33.07 6.10
CA LYS A 20 -16.16 33.50 6.88
C LYS A 20 -15.99 32.63 8.13
N TRP A 21 -17.08 32.26 8.80
CA TRP A 21 -17.05 31.34 9.93
C TRP A 21 -16.57 29.94 9.51
N LEU A 22 -17.12 29.40 8.42
CA LEU A 22 -16.70 28.11 7.84
C LEU A 22 -15.19 28.06 7.60
N LEU A 23 -14.63 29.10 6.96
CA LEU A 23 -13.20 29.19 6.67
C LEU A 23 -12.33 29.32 7.92
N ARG A 24 -12.85 29.92 9.00
CA ARG A 24 -12.09 30.19 10.22
C ARG A 24 -12.16 29.05 11.24
N GLU A 25 -13.31 28.42 11.38
CA GLU A 25 -13.54 27.45 12.45
C GLU A 25 -13.59 26.03 11.88
N GLU A 26 -14.49 25.77 10.94
CA GLU A 26 -14.73 24.42 10.45
C GLU A 26 -13.53 23.86 9.67
N VAL A 27 -12.94 24.65 8.76
CA VAL A 27 -11.73 24.25 8.01
C VAL A 27 -10.62 23.87 8.99
N HIS A 28 -10.37 24.70 10.01
CA HIS A 28 -9.31 24.43 10.99
C HIS A 28 -9.60 23.21 11.85
N SER A 29 -10.86 22.96 12.20
CA SER A 29 -11.29 21.76 12.92
C SER A 29 -11.00 20.49 12.10
N VAL A 30 -11.43 20.46 10.83
CA VAL A 30 -11.19 19.32 9.93
C VAL A 30 -9.70 19.10 9.68
N LEU A 31 -8.92 20.17 9.49
CA LEU A 31 -7.46 20.07 9.32
C LEU A 31 -6.80 19.45 10.56
N ARG A 32 -7.25 19.82 11.76
CA ARG A 32 -6.72 19.27 13.02
C ARG A 32 -7.05 17.79 13.16
N GLN A 33 -8.30 17.42 12.87
CA GLN A 33 -8.74 16.02 12.84
C GLN A 33 -7.96 15.19 11.83
N LEU A 34 -7.73 15.71 10.62
CA LEU A 34 -6.90 15.07 9.59
C LEU A 34 -5.46 14.89 10.07
N GLN A 35 -4.87 15.89 10.72
CA GLN A 35 -3.51 15.78 11.27
C GLN A 35 -3.41 14.67 12.33
N GLU A 36 -4.38 14.57 13.23
CA GLU A 36 -4.42 13.54 14.27
C GLU A 36 -4.52 12.14 13.64
N ILE A 37 -5.47 11.94 12.72
CA ILE A 37 -5.65 10.66 12.01
C ILE A 37 -4.39 10.27 11.23
N LEU A 38 -3.77 11.22 10.50
CA LEU A 38 -2.61 10.91 9.66
C LEU A 38 -1.32 10.75 10.47
N LYS A 39 -1.18 11.41 11.62
CA LYS A 39 -0.09 11.13 12.56
C LYS A 39 -0.22 9.74 13.14
N GLU A 40 -1.43 9.33 13.53
CA GLU A 40 -1.70 7.97 13.97
C GLU A 40 -1.43 6.95 12.86
N ALA A 41 -1.85 7.22 11.63
CA ALA A 41 -1.52 6.37 10.48
C ALA A 41 0.00 6.26 10.25
N SER A 42 0.74 7.37 10.31
CA SER A 42 2.21 7.36 10.20
C SER A 42 2.87 6.55 11.32
N HIS A 43 2.33 6.65 12.54
CA HIS A 43 2.78 5.88 13.70
C HIS A 43 2.67 4.36 13.47
N ARG A 44 1.60 3.89 12.80
CA ARG A 44 1.45 2.47 12.42
C ARG A 44 2.58 1.98 11.49
N PHE A 45 3.06 2.82 10.58
CA PHE A 45 4.22 2.49 9.73
C PHE A 45 5.56 2.57 10.46
N ASN A 46 5.64 3.37 11.53
CA ASN A 46 6.87 3.61 12.27
C ASN A 46 7.12 2.61 13.41
N LEU A 47 6.17 1.69 13.68
CA LEU A 47 6.18 0.77 14.83
C LEU A 47 6.92 1.37 16.06
N PRO A 48 6.23 2.15 16.88
CA PRO A 48 6.81 2.70 18.07
C PRO A 48 7.06 1.56 19.06
N ALA A 49 8.23 1.55 19.67
CA ALA A 49 8.38 0.99 21.00
C ALA A 49 7.21 1.52 21.84
N SER A 50 6.37 0.63 22.37
CA SER A 50 5.50 1.04 23.46
C SER A 50 6.39 1.69 24.51
N SER A 51 5.97 2.86 24.99
CA SER A 51 6.38 3.45 26.27
C SER A 51 6.99 2.41 27.23
N SER A 52 8.23 2.68 27.65
CA SER A 52 9.10 1.84 28.49
C SER A 52 9.71 0.61 27.81
N GLU A 53 11.04 0.67 27.66
CA GLU A 53 12.01 -0.44 27.63
C GLU A 53 11.46 -1.81 27.19
N GLY A 54 11.45 -2.07 25.87
CA GLY A 54 11.21 -3.40 25.32
C GLY A 54 11.78 -3.51 23.90
N PRO A 55 12.22 -4.71 23.46
CA PRO A 55 12.72 -4.91 22.10
C PRO A 55 11.62 -4.60 21.09
N VAL A 56 12.01 -3.99 19.96
CA VAL A 56 11.11 -3.60 18.87
C VAL A 56 10.15 -4.73 18.54
N LYS A 57 8.84 -4.47 18.55
CA LYS A 57 7.81 -5.48 18.36
C LYS A 57 7.89 -6.04 16.94
N GLN A 58 8.63 -7.13 16.79
CA GLN A 58 8.67 -7.97 15.60
C GLN A 58 7.35 -8.75 15.53
N GLU A 59 6.56 -8.52 14.48
CA GLU A 59 5.33 -9.27 14.28
C GLU A 59 5.58 -10.48 13.39
N ASN A 60 5.30 -11.67 13.94
CA ASN A 60 5.42 -12.94 13.25
C ASN A 60 4.08 -13.29 12.60
N PHE A 61 4.09 -13.42 11.28
CA PHE A 61 2.95 -13.80 10.47
C PHE A 61 3.12 -15.23 10.01
N ILE A 62 2.18 -16.09 10.39
CA ILE A 62 2.09 -17.45 9.89
C ILE A 62 1.23 -17.43 8.62
N LEU A 63 1.79 -17.90 7.51
CA LEU A 63 1.17 -18.00 6.21
C LEU A 63 1.01 -19.47 5.84
N GLY A 64 -0.20 -19.84 5.41
CA GLY A 64 -0.53 -21.21 5.01
C GLY A 64 -0.76 -22.14 6.20
N SER A 65 -1.55 -23.19 5.97
CA SER A 65 -1.83 -24.24 6.95
C SER A 65 -1.27 -25.58 6.47
N SER A 66 -0.52 -26.27 7.33
CA SER A 66 0.10 -27.57 7.03
C SER A 66 -0.89 -28.66 6.58
N ASN A 67 -2.18 -28.49 6.84
CA ASN A 67 -3.22 -29.46 6.49
C ASN A 67 -3.84 -29.23 5.11
N VAL A 68 -3.68 -28.03 4.53
CA VAL A 68 -4.35 -27.61 3.29
C VAL A 68 -3.33 -27.17 2.24
N ASP A 69 -2.28 -26.47 2.67
CA ASP A 69 -1.29 -25.85 1.79
C ASP A 69 -0.01 -26.67 1.75
N GLN A 70 0.59 -26.75 0.55
CA GLN A 70 1.92 -27.34 0.36
C GLN A 70 3.05 -26.39 0.81
N VAL A 71 2.73 -25.13 1.11
CA VAL A 71 3.68 -24.12 1.59
C VAL A 71 3.22 -23.61 2.93
N LYS A 72 4.15 -23.55 3.89
CA LYS A 72 3.99 -22.86 5.17
C LYS A 72 5.11 -21.85 5.30
N GLY A 73 4.77 -20.59 5.55
CA GLY A 73 5.72 -19.52 5.82
C GLY A 73 5.54 -18.95 7.23
N VAL A 74 6.62 -18.65 7.93
CA VAL A 74 6.63 -17.78 9.12
C VAL A 74 7.49 -16.57 8.76
N LEU A 75 6.84 -15.42 8.67
CA LEU A 75 7.42 -14.17 8.18
C LEU A 75 7.46 -13.15 9.31
N THR A 76 8.61 -12.53 9.54
CA THR A 76 8.78 -11.49 10.56
C THR A 76 8.88 -10.14 9.89
N LEU A 77 7.84 -9.32 10.00
CA LEU A 77 7.77 -8.00 9.39
C LEU A 77 7.94 -6.90 10.46
N GLN A 78 8.92 -6.03 10.25
CA GLN A 78 9.19 -4.87 11.09
C GLN A 78 9.09 -3.60 10.24
N GLY A 79 7.93 -2.93 10.30
CA GLY A 79 7.64 -1.77 9.47
C GLY A 79 7.64 -2.14 7.99
N ASP A 80 8.56 -1.58 7.20
CA ASP A 80 8.77 -1.89 5.79
C ASP A 80 9.83 -3.00 5.56
N ALA A 81 10.49 -3.49 6.60
CA ALA A 81 11.54 -4.50 6.49
C ALA A 81 11.04 -5.90 6.86
N LEU A 82 11.11 -6.83 5.91
CA LEU A 82 10.95 -8.25 6.17
C LEU A 82 12.29 -8.79 6.70
N CYS A 83 12.36 -9.00 8.02
CA CYS A 83 13.57 -9.36 8.74
C CYS A 83 13.84 -10.87 8.70
N GLN A 84 12.79 -11.68 8.77
CA GLN A 84 12.92 -13.13 8.71
C GLN A 84 11.84 -13.70 7.81
N ALA A 85 12.19 -14.78 7.12
CA ALA A 85 11.25 -15.56 6.34
C ALA A 85 11.65 -17.02 6.39
N ASP A 86 10.98 -17.80 7.24
CA ASP A 86 11.10 -19.25 7.34
C ASP A 86 10.03 -19.88 6.44
N ILE A 87 10.42 -20.63 5.43
CA ILE A 87 9.52 -21.23 4.45
C ILE A 87 9.76 -22.73 4.41
N ASN A 88 8.68 -23.48 4.57
CA ASN A 88 8.63 -24.92 4.44
C ASN A 88 7.75 -25.27 3.24
N LEU A 89 8.36 -25.87 2.21
CA LEU A 89 7.72 -26.32 0.99
C LEU A 89 7.69 -27.83 0.94
N LYS A 90 6.49 -28.41 0.79
CA LYS A 90 6.29 -29.83 0.57
C LYS A 90 6.26 -30.11 -0.94
N MET A 91 7.24 -30.86 -1.42
CA MET A 91 7.38 -31.16 -2.85
C MET A 91 6.33 -32.18 -3.33
N PRO A 92 5.61 -31.92 -4.44
CA PRO A 92 4.56 -32.81 -4.93
C PRO A 92 5.04 -34.21 -5.33
N ARG A 93 6.26 -34.31 -5.89
CA ARG A 93 6.74 -35.55 -6.54
C ARG A 93 7.26 -36.61 -5.57
N ASN A 94 7.85 -36.20 -4.45
CA ASN A 94 8.56 -37.09 -3.54
C ASN A 94 8.16 -36.90 -2.06
N ASN A 95 7.16 -36.06 -1.80
CA ASN A 95 6.68 -35.73 -0.45
C ASN A 95 7.81 -35.22 0.48
N GLN A 96 8.93 -34.78 -0.10
CA GLN A 96 10.08 -34.24 0.62
C GLN A 96 9.75 -32.81 1.06
N LEU A 97 10.06 -32.51 2.32
CA LEU A 97 9.94 -31.16 2.85
C LEU A 97 11.27 -30.44 2.65
N VAL A 98 11.22 -29.30 1.98
CA VAL A 98 12.37 -28.43 1.74
C VAL A 98 12.17 -27.15 2.53
N HIS A 99 13.20 -26.77 3.27
CA HIS A 99 13.19 -25.63 4.17
C HIS A 99 14.15 -24.54 3.66
N PHE A 100 13.69 -23.30 3.65
CA PHE A 100 14.47 -22.12 3.30
C PHE A 100 14.22 -21.02 4.33
N ALA A 101 15.29 -20.43 4.85
CA ALA A 101 15.19 -19.29 5.77
C ALA A 101 15.94 -18.08 5.21
N PHE A 102 15.53 -16.87 5.58
CA PHE A 102 16.38 -15.70 5.40
C PHE A 102 17.68 -15.83 6.19
N ARG A 103 18.75 -15.26 5.64
CA ARG A 103 20.00 -15.09 6.36
C ARG A 103 19.82 -14.09 7.50
N ASP A 104 20.42 -14.38 8.65
CA ASP A 104 20.34 -13.52 9.84
C ASP A 104 20.92 -12.11 9.64
N ASP A 105 21.81 -11.93 8.65
CA ASP A 105 22.51 -10.68 8.36
C ASP A 105 21.77 -9.75 7.38
N LYS A 106 20.64 -10.16 6.82
CA LYS A 106 19.97 -9.39 5.76
C LYS A 106 18.49 -9.16 6.03
N GLN A 107 17.98 -8.03 5.54
CA GLN A 107 16.57 -7.68 5.58
C GLN A 107 16.09 -7.31 4.16
N TRP A 108 14.88 -7.73 3.82
CA TRP A 108 14.26 -7.40 2.54
C TRP A 108 13.26 -6.27 2.70
N LYS A 109 13.46 -5.13 2.01
CA LYS A 109 12.54 -3.99 2.11
C LYS A 109 11.36 -4.14 1.16
N LEU A 110 10.15 -4.00 1.69
CA LEU A 110 8.92 -3.95 0.93
C LEU A 110 8.65 -2.52 0.46
N GLN A 111 9.03 -2.23 -0.79
CA GLN A 111 8.91 -0.90 -1.38
C GLN A 111 7.50 -0.30 -1.28
N GLN A 112 6.46 -1.14 -1.36
CA GLN A 112 5.06 -0.73 -1.23
C GLN A 112 4.78 -0.03 0.11
N ILE A 113 5.31 -0.57 1.21
CA ILE A 113 5.11 -0.03 2.55
C ILE A 113 5.91 1.26 2.72
N GLN A 114 7.16 1.27 2.24
CA GLN A 114 8.01 2.45 2.27
C GLN A 114 7.38 3.63 1.51
N ASP A 115 6.88 3.39 0.31
CA ASP A 115 6.27 4.45 -0.50
C ASP A 115 4.94 4.94 0.07
N ALA A 116 4.12 4.02 0.62
CA ALA A 116 2.91 4.40 1.32
C ALA A 116 3.24 5.32 2.51
N ARG A 117 4.24 4.95 3.33
CA ARG A 117 4.75 5.78 4.44
C ARG A 117 5.23 7.15 3.96
N ASN A 118 5.97 7.21 2.86
CA ASN A 118 6.45 8.48 2.29
C ASN A 118 5.29 9.40 1.88
N HIS A 119 4.26 8.85 1.24
CA HIS A 119 3.07 9.61 0.87
C HIS A 119 2.28 10.10 2.09
N VAL A 120 2.15 9.29 3.15
CA VAL A 120 1.52 9.71 4.40
C VAL A 120 2.29 10.85 5.05
N ASN A 121 3.62 10.74 5.13
CA ASN A 121 4.46 11.80 5.69
C ASN A 121 4.36 13.10 4.87
N GLN A 122 4.26 13.00 3.54
CA GLN A 122 4.02 14.15 2.68
C GLN A 122 2.64 14.78 2.94
N ALA A 123 1.60 13.98 3.16
CA ALA A 123 0.26 14.48 3.50
C ALA A 123 0.28 15.20 4.87
N VAL A 124 0.95 14.62 5.88
CA VAL A 124 1.14 15.28 7.18
C VAL A 124 1.88 16.60 7.02
N TYR A 125 2.96 16.63 6.25
CA TYR A 125 3.72 17.85 5.98
C TYR A 125 2.85 18.94 5.35
N LEU A 126 2.02 18.61 4.36
CA LEU A 126 1.10 19.57 3.72
C LEU A 126 0.14 20.20 4.72
N LEU A 127 -0.29 19.44 5.74
CA LEU A 127 -1.18 19.92 6.79
C LEU A 127 -0.45 20.73 7.87
N THR A 128 0.79 20.37 8.21
CA THR A 128 1.56 21.00 9.29
C THR A 128 2.39 22.21 8.85
N ASN A 129 2.68 22.34 7.56
CA ASN A 129 3.48 23.45 7.02
C ASN A 129 2.74 24.80 7.04
N ARG A 130 1.49 24.83 7.51
CA ARG A 130 0.70 26.05 7.71
C ARG A 130 0.60 26.33 9.21
N SER A 131 0.74 27.60 9.59
CA SER A 131 0.57 28.00 11.00
C SER A 131 -0.86 27.70 11.46
N ALA A 132 -1.01 27.31 12.74
CA ALA A 132 -2.33 27.05 13.32
C ALA A 132 -3.30 28.24 13.21
N ASN A 133 -2.74 29.45 13.11
CA ASN A 133 -3.46 30.72 13.00
C ASN A 133 -3.60 31.21 11.55
N TYR A 134 -3.27 30.37 10.56
CA TYR A 134 -3.35 30.75 9.14
C TYR A 134 -4.79 30.99 8.72
N GLN A 135 -5.17 32.24 8.45
CA GLN A 135 -6.52 32.53 7.97
C GLN A 135 -6.62 32.31 6.47
N PHE A 136 -7.37 31.29 6.06
CA PHE A 136 -7.70 31.05 4.66
C PHE A 136 -8.51 32.21 4.08
N LYS A 137 -8.05 32.76 2.96
CA LYS A 137 -8.68 33.92 2.32
C LYS A 137 -9.75 33.52 1.31
N THR A 138 -9.61 32.34 0.70
CA THR A 138 -10.49 31.87 -0.38
C THR A 138 -10.78 30.39 -0.23
N GLY A 139 -11.99 29.98 -0.63
CA GLY A 139 -12.34 28.56 -0.74
C GLY A 139 -11.41 27.80 -1.71
N CYS A 140 -10.97 28.44 -2.79
CA CYS A 140 -10.04 27.86 -3.76
C CYS A 140 -8.72 27.41 -3.12
N GLU A 141 -8.22 28.16 -2.15
CA GLU A 141 -7.00 27.79 -1.43
C GLU A 141 -7.18 26.50 -0.63
N VAL A 142 -8.30 26.37 0.08
CA VAL A 142 -8.64 25.17 0.83
C VAL A 142 -8.87 23.99 -0.09
N LEU A 143 -9.57 24.19 -1.22
CA LEU A 143 -9.79 23.15 -2.24
C LEU A 143 -8.45 22.60 -2.77
N LYS A 144 -7.51 23.49 -3.13
CA LYS A 144 -6.17 23.09 -3.59
C LYS A 144 -5.39 22.32 -2.53
N LEU A 145 -5.49 22.72 -1.26
CA LEU A 145 -4.88 22.00 -0.15
C LEU A 145 -5.49 20.60 0.00
N MET A 146 -6.82 20.49 -0.03
CA MET A 146 -7.52 19.21 0.05
C MET A 146 -7.17 18.31 -1.13
N ASP A 147 -7.11 18.83 -2.35
CA ASP A 147 -6.69 18.07 -3.54
C ASP A 147 -5.27 17.53 -3.38
N ALA A 148 -4.33 18.35 -2.88
CA ALA A 148 -2.96 17.92 -2.64
C ALA A 148 -2.88 16.81 -1.58
N VAL A 149 -3.62 16.92 -0.48
CA VAL A 149 -3.69 15.90 0.59
C VAL A 149 -4.33 14.62 0.06
N MET A 150 -5.49 14.71 -0.60
CA MET A 150 -6.21 13.56 -1.18
C MET A 150 -5.35 12.83 -2.22
N LEU A 151 -4.56 13.55 -3.02
CA LEU A 151 -3.64 12.95 -3.98
C LEU A 151 -2.60 12.08 -3.28
N GLN A 152 -2.00 12.56 -2.18
CA GLN A 152 -1.04 11.76 -1.41
C GLN A 152 -1.69 10.54 -0.76
N LEU A 153 -2.87 10.70 -0.16
CA LEU A 153 -3.60 9.59 0.47
C LEU A 153 -4.02 8.52 -0.55
N THR A 154 -4.47 8.94 -1.73
CA THR A 154 -4.83 8.02 -2.82
C THR A 154 -3.59 7.28 -3.32
N ARG A 155 -2.44 7.97 -3.47
CA ARG A 155 -1.18 7.33 -3.83
C ARG A 155 -0.72 6.33 -2.77
N ALA A 156 -0.77 6.70 -1.49
CA ALA A 156 -0.42 5.81 -0.38
C ALA A 156 -1.27 4.53 -0.39
N ARG A 157 -2.60 4.69 -0.51
CA ARG A 157 -3.55 3.58 -0.65
C ARG A 157 -3.19 2.70 -1.84
N ASN A 158 -3.01 3.29 -3.02
CA ASN A 158 -2.74 2.54 -4.25
C ASN A 158 -1.43 1.73 -4.18
N ARG A 159 -0.38 2.23 -3.49
CA ARG A 159 0.86 1.44 -3.29
C ARG A 159 0.62 0.16 -2.48
N LEU A 160 -0.30 0.17 -1.53
CA LEU A 160 -0.65 -1.00 -0.71
C LEU A 160 -1.67 -1.92 -1.42
N THR A 161 -2.60 -1.36 -2.18
CA THR A 161 -3.69 -2.13 -2.81
C THR A 161 -3.32 -2.71 -4.18
N THR A 162 -2.30 -2.18 -4.84
CA THR A 162 -1.92 -2.59 -6.20
C THR A 162 -0.48 -3.12 -6.23
N PRO A 163 -0.29 -4.44 -6.14
CA PRO A 163 1.02 -5.06 -6.29
C PRO A 163 1.65 -4.76 -7.66
N ALA A 164 2.97 -4.75 -7.71
CA ALA A 164 3.68 -4.57 -8.98
C ALA A 164 3.49 -5.78 -9.91
N THR A 165 3.28 -5.52 -11.20
CA THR A 165 3.34 -6.54 -12.24
C THR A 165 4.80 -6.84 -12.57
N LEU A 166 5.26 -8.06 -12.28
CA LEU A 166 6.63 -8.50 -12.54
C LEU A 166 6.62 -9.66 -13.53
N SER A 167 7.58 -9.69 -14.43
CA SER A 167 7.88 -10.85 -15.27
C SER A 167 8.68 -11.90 -14.49
N LEU A 168 8.62 -13.17 -14.91
CA LEU A 168 9.39 -14.25 -14.27
C LEU A 168 10.91 -13.99 -14.29
N PRO A 169 11.52 -13.45 -15.37
CA PRO A 169 12.93 -13.05 -15.35
C PRO A 169 13.27 -11.95 -14.32
N GLU A 170 12.38 -10.98 -14.10
CA GLU A 170 12.57 -9.94 -13.07
C GLU A 170 12.51 -10.54 -11.65
N ILE A 171 11.61 -11.51 -11.42
CA ILE A 171 11.54 -12.24 -10.15
C ILE A 171 12.83 -13.06 -9.94
N ALA A 172 13.32 -13.75 -10.98
CA ALA A 172 14.54 -14.56 -10.90
C ALA A 172 15.82 -13.73 -10.69
N SER A 173 15.89 -12.55 -11.33
CA SER A 173 17.01 -11.62 -11.17
C SER A 173 16.96 -10.77 -9.89
N SER A 174 15.83 -10.79 -9.17
CA SER A 174 15.67 -10.07 -7.91
C SER A 174 16.73 -10.48 -6.89
N GLY A 175 17.23 -9.50 -6.14
CA GLY A 175 18.14 -9.74 -5.01
C GLY A 175 17.53 -10.64 -3.92
N LEU A 176 16.20 -10.81 -3.91
CA LEU A 176 15.48 -11.65 -2.98
C LEU A 176 15.95 -13.11 -3.00
N THR A 177 16.31 -13.66 -4.16
CA THR A 177 16.78 -15.05 -4.26
C THR A 177 18.09 -15.28 -3.49
N LYS A 178 18.89 -14.24 -3.30
CA LYS A 178 20.17 -14.24 -2.55
C LYS A 178 20.00 -14.01 -1.04
N MET A 179 18.75 -13.90 -0.57
CA MET A 179 18.43 -13.72 0.84
C MET A 179 18.33 -15.03 1.61
N PHE A 180 18.17 -16.15 0.90
CA PHE A 180 17.90 -17.45 1.51
C PHE A 180 19.15 -18.24 1.86
N THR A 181 19.09 -19.03 2.92
CA THR A 181 20.06 -20.07 3.30
C THR A 181 19.30 -21.31 3.81
N PRO A 182 19.48 -22.49 3.18
CA PRO A 182 20.30 -22.75 1.99
C PRO A 182 19.84 -21.96 0.75
N ALA A 183 20.73 -21.80 -0.23
CA ALA A 183 20.38 -21.11 -1.48
C ALA A 183 19.20 -21.80 -2.16
N LEU A 184 18.32 -21.00 -2.78
CA LEU A 184 17.16 -21.54 -3.48
C LEU A 184 17.62 -22.43 -4.65
N PRO A 185 17.01 -23.62 -4.81
CA PRO A 185 17.17 -24.45 -5.99
C PRO A 185 16.83 -23.69 -7.28
N GLY A 186 17.52 -24.01 -8.38
CA GLY A 186 17.32 -23.34 -9.67
C GLY A 186 15.95 -23.56 -10.30
N ASP A 187 15.15 -24.48 -9.75
CA ASP A 187 13.77 -24.77 -10.11
C ASP A 187 12.74 -24.11 -9.17
N ILE A 188 13.16 -23.20 -8.28
CA ILE A 188 12.25 -22.49 -7.37
C ILE A 188 12.45 -20.98 -7.48
N LEU A 189 11.35 -20.25 -7.65
CA LEU A 189 11.31 -18.79 -7.46
C LEU A 189 10.39 -18.43 -6.32
N ILE A 190 10.76 -17.39 -5.58
CA ILE A 190 9.98 -16.86 -4.46
C ILE A 190 9.74 -15.38 -4.68
N ASN A 191 8.54 -14.91 -4.35
CA ASN A 191 8.19 -13.51 -4.34
C ASN A 191 7.38 -13.14 -3.09
N PHE A 192 7.59 -11.92 -2.59
CA PHE A 192 6.82 -11.32 -1.51
C PHE A 192 6.22 -10.00 -1.97
N TYR A 193 4.95 -9.77 -1.64
CA TYR A 193 4.29 -8.50 -1.91
C TYR A 193 3.14 -8.26 -0.93
N ILE A 194 2.70 -7.01 -0.85
CA ILE A 194 1.48 -6.64 -0.13
C ILE A 194 0.34 -6.57 -1.13
N ASN A 195 -0.80 -7.16 -0.77
CA ASN A 195 -2.07 -6.99 -1.48
C ASN A 195 -3.12 -6.54 -0.48
N LEU A 196 -3.49 -5.26 -0.55
CA LEU A 196 -4.43 -4.63 0.37
C LEU A 196 -3.86 -4.64 1.80
N ASN A 197 -4.45 -5.41 2.72
CA ASN A 197 -4.00 -5.60 4.09
C ASN A 197 -3.29 -6.94 4.31
N LYS A 198 -2.93 -7.66 3.24
CA LYS A 198 -2.33 -9.00 3.34
C LYS A 198 -0.88 -9.01 2.86
N LEU A 199 -0.03 -9.70 3.63
CA LEU A 199 1.30 -10.10 3.20
C LEU A 199 1.17 -11.41 2.42
N CYS A 200 1.58 -11.39 1.15
CA CYS A 200 1.52 -12.53 0.25
C CYS A 200 2.91 -13.11 0.05
N LEU A 201 3.02 -14.43 0.19
CA LEU A 201 4.15 -15.24 -0.23
C LEU A 201 3.73 -16.07 -1.43
N THR A 202 4.48 -15.98 -2.51
CA THR A 202 4.29 -16.82 -3.69
C THR A 202 5.56 -17.63 -3.98
N VAL A 203 5.39 -18.94 -4.17
CA VAL A 203 6.44 -19.87 -4.55
C VAL A 203 6.07 -20.47 -5.91
N TYR A 204 6.96 -20.32 -6.89
CA TYR A 204 6.84 -20.90 -8.22
C TYR A 204 7.79 -22.10 -8.33
N GLN A 205 7.25 -23.27 -8.67
CA GLN A 205 8.07 -24.43 -9.03
C GLN A 205 8.24 -24.46 -10.54
N LEU A 206 9.47 -24.53 -11.01
CA LEU A 206 9.82 -24.48 -12.42
C LEU A 206 10.14 -25.86 -12.96
N HIS A 207 9.92 -26.05 -14.25
CA HIS A 207 10.37 -27.20 -15.01
C HIS A 207 11.27 -26.72 -16.15
N PRO A 208 12.55 -27.16 -16.18
CA PRO A 208 13.44 -26.81 -17.29
C PRO A 208 12.96 -27.51 -18.56
N LEU A 209 12.77 -26.72 -19.62
CA LEU A 209 12.42 -27.25 -20.95
C LEU A 209 13.68 -27.80 -21.62
N GLN A 210 13.58 -29.00 -22.19
CA GLN A 210 14.66 -29.58 -22.96
C GLN A 210 14.86 -28.82 -24.29
N PRO A 211 16.09 -28.73 -24.82
CA PRO A 211 16.36 -28.09 -26.11
C PRO A 211 15.59 -28.72 -27.28
N SER A 212 15.29 -30.02 -27.19
CA SER A 212 14.53 -30.81 -28.16
C SER A 212 13.01 -30.67 -28.03
N SER A 213 12.52 -29.85 -27.11
CA SER A 213 11.08 -29.69 -26.88
C SER A 213 10.39 -29.13 -28.12
N THR A 214 9.31 -29.79 -28.55
CA THR A 214 8.44 -29.33 -29.64
C THR A 214 7.39 -28.31 -29.17
N LYS A 215 7.36 -27.96 -27.88
CA LYS A 215 6.44 -26.94 -27.36
C LYS A 215 6.77 -25.58 -27.97
N ASN A 216 5.74 -24.91 -28.49
CA ASN A 216 5.84 -23.52 -28.93
C ASN A 216 6.19 -22.61 -27.74
N PHE A 217 7.45 -22.17 -27.68
CA PHE A 217 7.91 -21.27 -26.62
C PHE A 217 7.38 -19.85 -26.86
N ARG A 218 6.58 -19.36 -25.90
CA ARG A 218 6.11 -17.97 -25.87
C ARG A 218 6.40 -17.40 -24.48
N PRO A 219 7.32 -16.43 -24.34
CA PRO A 219 7.64 -15.86 -23.04
C PRO A 219 6.44 -15.10 -22.47
N ALA A 220 6.12 -15.37 -21.21
CA ALA A 220 5.07 -14.67 -20.48
C ALA A 220 5.49 -13.21 -20.21
N GLY A 221 4.52 -12.29 -20.31
CA GLY A 221 4.69 -10.88 -19.94
C GLY A 221 4.67 -10.68 -18.42
N GLY A 222 4.53 -9.42 -17.98
CA GLY A 222 4.40 -9.10 -16.55
C GLY A 222 3.04 -9.54 -15.97
N SER A 223 3.05 -10.08 -14.76
CA SER A 223 1.83 -10.40 -14.00
C SER A 223 2.07 -10.19 -12.50
N ILE A 224 0.99 -9.98 -11.74
CA ILE A 224 1.05 -10.00 -10.27
C ILE A 224 1.24 -11.45 -9.77
N LEU A 225 0.56 -12.39 -10.42
CA LEU A 225 0.64 -13.82 -10.14
C LEU A 225 0.71 -14.56 -11.48
N HIS A 226 1.79 -15.31 -11.70
CA HIS A 226 1.92 -16.15 -12.89
C HIS A 226 1.14 -17.45 -12.69
N ASN A 227 0.61 -18.00 -13.78
CA ASN A 227 -0.13 -19.27 -13.76
C ASN A 227 0.79 -20.44 -14.17
N PRO A 228 0.45 -21.68 -13.78
CA PRO A 228 1.07 -22.87 -14.36
C PRO A 228 1.02 -22.84 -15.90
N GLY A 229 2.11 -23.25 -16.55
CA GLY A 229 2.30 -23.19 -18.00
C GLY A 229 2.95 -21.89 -18.51
N ALA A 230 3.11 -20.87 -17.65
CA ALA A 230 3.86 -19.67 -18.03
C ALA A 230 5.32 -20.03 -18.34
N MET A 231 5.81 -19.62 -19.51
CA MET A 231 7.16 -19.91 -19.99
C MET A 231 8.03 -18.66 -19.94
N PHE A 232 9.31 -18.81 -19.65
CA PHE A 232 10.29 -17.73 -19.70
C PHE A 232 11.71 -18.27 -19.93
N GLU A 233 12.62 -17.37 -20.27
CA GLU A 233 14.04 -17.67 -20.44
C GLU A 233 14.83 -16.89 -19.38
N TYR A 234 15.77 -17.57 -18.74
CA TYR A 234 16.66 -16.96 -17.75
C TYR A 234 18.04 -17.59 -17.84
N GLY A 235 19.06 -16.75 -18.04
CA GLY A 235 20.37 -17.22 -18.46
C GLY A 235 20.28 -17.92 -19.82
N ASN A 236 20.87 -19.12 -19.94
CA ASN A 236 20.84 -19.93 -21.16
C ASN A 236 19.81 -21.07 -21.10
N GLN A 237 18.85 -21.01 -20.17
CA GLN A 237 17.88 -22.08 -19.92
C GLN A 237 16.45 -21.54 -20.02
N ARG A 238 15.58 -22.34 -20.67
CA ARG A 238 14.14 -22.08 -20.73
C ARG A 238 13.42 -22.86 -19.64
N TYR A 239 12.45 -22.21 -19.03
CA TYR A 239 11.65 -22.75 -17.93
C TYR A 239 10.16 -22.60 -18.21
N GLU A 240 9.40 -23.52 -17.66
CA GLU A 240 7.93 -23.48 -17.58
C GLU A 240 7.53 -23.54 -16.12
N VAL A 241 6.60 -22.70 -15.68
CA VAL A 241 6.03 -22.77 -14.33
C VAL A 241 5.17 -24.03 -14.24
N SER A 242 5.58 -24.99 -13.40
CA SER A 242 4.84 -26.24 -13.19
C SER A 242 3.75 -26.09 -12.13
N HIS A 243 4.05 -25.43 -11.01
CA HIS A 243 3.13 -25.23 -9.90
C HIS A 243 3.31 -23.84 -9.31
N VAL A 244 2.22 -23.31 -8.74
CA VAL A 244 2.17 -22.01 -8.09
C VAL A 244 1.53 -22.20 -6.73
N HIS A 245 2.26 -21.84 -5.67
CA HIS A 245 1.76 -21.86 -4.31
C HIS A 245 1.69 -20.42 -3.81
N LYS A 246 0.48 -19.95 -3.49
CA LYS A 246 0.28 -18.64 -2.90
C LYS A 246 -0.36 -18.80 -1.53
N VAL A 247 0.30 -18.26 -0.52
CA VAL A 247 -0.23 -18.16 0.84
C VAL A 247 -0.21 -16.70 1.28
N GLU A 248 -1.15 -16.32 2.13
CA GLU A 248 -1.30 -14.93 2.57
C GLU A 248 -1.75 -14.86 4.02
N SER A 249 -1.33 -13.79 4.72
CA SER A 249 -1.74 -13.52 6.09
C SER A 249 -2.09 -12.04 6.24
N VAL A 250 -3.11 -11.75 7.05
CA VAL A 250 -3.55 -10.37 7.30
C VAL A 250 -2.54 -9.69 8.21
N VAL A 251 -2.17 -8.47 7.85
CA VAL A 251 -1.32 -7.57 8.64
C VAL A 251 -2.24 -6.52 9.27
N PRO A 252 -2.57 -6.63 10.58
CA PRO A 252 -3.60 -5.80 11.20
C PRO A 252 -3.33 -4.30 11.11
N TRP A 253 -2.09 -3.87 11.33
CA TRP A 253 -1.74 -2.45 11.27
C TRP A 253 -1.82 -1.86 9.85
N LEU A 254 -1.65 -2.67 8.80
CA LEU A 254 -1.91 -2.25 7.42
C LEU A 254 -3.41 -2.06 7.17
N ASN A 255 -4.25 -2.90 7.78
CA ASN A 255 -5.69 -2.72 7.74
C ASN A 255 -6.10 -1.39 8.39
N ASP A 256 -5.58 -1.11 9.59
CA ASP A 256 -5.82 0.16 10.29
C ASP A 256 -5.38 1.36 9.45
N ALA A 257 -4.19 1.30 8.83
CA ALA A 257 -3.70 2.36 7.94
C ALA A 257 -4.66 2.61 6.76
N LEU A 258 -5.16 1.56 6.11
CA LEU A 258 -6.13 1.69 5.01
C LEU A 258 -7.47 2.29 5.48
N VAL A 259 -7.92 1.97 6.69
CA VAL A 259 -9.09 2.59 7.31
C VAL A 259 -8.83 4.08 7.53
N PHE A 260 -7.69 4.46 8.11
CA PHE A 260 -7.33 5.87 8.30
C PHE A 260 -7.25 6.65 6.99
N PHE A 261 -6.73 6.04 5.91
CA PHE A 261 -6.72 6.68 4.59
C PHE A 261 -8.13 6.92 4.07
N THR A 262 -9.03 5.94 4.26
CA THR A 262 -10.42 6.04 3.80
C THR A 262 -11.19 7.13 4.56
N VAL A 263 -11.09 7.16 5.89
CA VAL A 263 -11.70 8.20 6.72
C VAL A 263 -11.15 9.58 6.37
N SER A 264 -9.83 9.70 6.19
CA SER A 264 -9.20 10.97 5.83
C SER A 264 -9.65 11.47 4.45
N LEU A 265 -9.75 10.58 3.46
CA LEU A 265 -10.30 10.91 2.13
C LEU A 265 -11.75 11.39 2.21
N GLN A 266 -12.58 10.75 3.04
CA GLN A 266 -13.98 11.16 3.26
C GLN A 266 -14.06 12.56 3.89
N LEU A 267 -13.25 12.83 4.92
CA LEU A 267 -13.19 14.15 5.56
C LEU A 267 -12.76 15.25 4.57
N CYS A 268 -11.76 14.97 3.74
CA CYS A 268 -11.32 15.91 2.70
C CYS A 268 -12.45 16.19 1.69
N GLN A 269 -13.14 15.14 1.23
CA GLN A 269 -14.23 15.29 0.27
C GLN A 269 -15.41 16.06 0.86
N GLN A 270 -15.82 15.75 2.10
CA GLN A 270 -16.89 16.47 2.80
C GLN A 270 -16.57 17.96 2.94
N LEU A 271 -15.33 18.31 3.28
CA LEU A 271 -14.90 19.70 3.38
C LEU A 271 -14.93 20.39 2.00
N LYS A 272 -14.46 19.70 0.95
CA LYS A 272 -14.52 20.22 -0.42
C LYS A 272 -15.95 20.48 -0.87
N ASP A 273 -16.87 19.56 -0.60
CA ASP A 273 -18.28 19.67 -0.99
C ASP A 273 -18.93 20.88 -0.31
N LYS A 274 -18.70 21.06 1.00
CA LYS A 274 -19.17 22.25 1.73
C LYS A 274 -18.64 23.54 1.11
N ILE A 275 -17.33 23.63 0.85
CA ILE A 275 -16.71 24.83 0.27
C ILE A 275 -17.21 25.10 -1.15
N ALA A 276 -17.43 24.06 -1.95
CA ALA A 276 -17.95 24.16 -3.31
C ALA A 276 -19.39 24.70 -3.32
N VAL A 277 -20.24 24.25 -2.40
CA VAL A 277 -21.60 24.76 -2.23
C VAL A 277 -21.57 26.27 -1.99
N PHE A 278 -20.82 26.75 -0.98
CA PHE A 278 -20.72 28.18 -0.69
C PHE A 278 -20.06 29.00 -1.83
N SER A 279 -19.05 28.45 -2.49
CA SER A 279 -18.40 29.12 -3.63
C SER A 279 -19.32 29.22 -4.86
N GLY A 280 -20.19 28.22 -5.06
CA GLY A 280 -21.20 28.22 -6.12
C GLY A 280 -22.30 29.28 -5.91
N TYR A 281 -22.63 29.59 -4.66
CA TYR A 281 -23.54 30.70 -4.33
C TYR A 281 -22.98 32.07 -4.71
N TRP A 282 -21.65 32.27 -4.67
CA TRP A 282 -21.00 33.57 -4.87
C TRP A 282 -20.53 33.84 -6.31
N ASN A 283 -20.22 32.80 -7.09
CA ASN A 283 -19.73 32.94 -8.46
C ASN A 283 -20.83 33.18 -9.51
N TYR A 284 -22.10 33.24 -9.11
CA TYR A 284 -23.20 33.54 -10.02
C TYR A 284 -23.40 35.07 -10.13
N ARG A 285 -22.68 35.73 -11.03
CA ARG A 285 -23.08 37.06 -11.54
C ARG A 285 -24.08 36.84 -12.68
N PRO A 286 -25.38 37.13 -12.51
CA PRO A 286 -26.25 37.25 -13.68
C PRO A 286 -25.75 38.47 -14.47
N TYR A 287 -25.51 38.27 -15.77
CA TYR A 287 -25.33 39.35 -16.73
C TYR A 287 -26.60 40.22 -16.78
#